data_AF-A0A0A0NAZ1-F1
#
_entry.id   AF-A0A0A0NAZ1-F1
#
_cell.length_a   1.000
_cell.length_b   1.000
_cell.length_c   1.000
_cell.angle_alpha   90.00
_cell.angle_beta   90.00
_cell.angle_gamma   90.00
#
_symmetry.space_group_name_H-M   'P 1'
#
loop_
_entity.id
_entity.type
_entity.pdbx_description
1 polymer ?
#
loop_
_entity_poly.entity_id
_entity_poly.type
_entity_poly.pdbx_seq_one_letter_code
_entity_poly.pdbx_strand_id
1 'polypeptide(L)'
;MDKAFDLSLLAAELGRHGLRPLSERLEGAETGPVVDPYTIDRAVDRYRKGKRTLEAVCGEYGVVHDRAHDAGADALAAVRVACALAERYGEVAGLELWDLHRKQVGWYAHWAADFQSWLRRKGTPDAVVDGGWPLREAGAVVG
;
A
#
# COMPACT_ATOMS: atom_id res chain seq x y z
N MET A 1 -9.11 0.20 -1.56
CA MET A 1 -7.85 -0.56 -1.55
C MET A 1 -6.97 0.08 -0.49
N ASP A 2 -6.86 -0.56 0.66
CA ASP A 2 -6.02 -0.09 1.77
C ASP A 2 -5.11 -1.25 2.18
N LYS A 3 -3.94 -1.36 1.55
CA LYS A 3 -3.02 -2.50 1.73
C LYS A 3 -2.02 -2.31 2.86
N ALA A 4 -1.80 -1.07 3.32
CA ALA A 4 -1.07 -0.83 4.57
C ALA A 4 -1.81 -1.42 5.78
N PHE A 5 -3.14 -1.58 5.65
CA PHE A 5 -3.98 -2.14 6.70
C PHE A 5 -3.76 -3.64 6.92
N ASP A 6 -3.60 -4.45 5.86
CA ASP A 6 -3.57 -5.92 5.99
C ASP A 6 -2.37 -6.44 6.78
N LEU A 7 -1.16 -5.94 6.50
CA LEU A 7 0.05 -6.34 7.23
C LEU A 7 0.08 -5.78 8.65
N SER A 8 -0.40 -4.56 8.83
CA SER A 8 -0.52 -3.94 10.16
C SER A 8 -1.56 -4.67 11.02
N LEU A 9 -2.68 -5.10 10.41
CA LEU A 9 -3.71 -5.93 11.05
C LEU A 9 -3.14 -7.29 11.43
N LEU A 10 -2.41 -7.94 10.52
CA LEU A 10 -1.74 -9.21 10.82
C LEU A 10 -0.77 -9.06 12.00
N ALA A 11 0.06 -8.01 12.00
CA ALA A 11 0.98 -7.73 13.10
C ALA A 11 0.24 -7.51 14.43
N ALA A 12 -0.85 -6.74 14.42
CA ALA A 12 -1.68 -6.51 15.61
C ALA A 12 -2.35 -7.80 16.11
N GLU A 13 -2.87 -8.63 15.21
CA GLU A 13 -3.52 -9.91 15.54
C GLU A 13 -2.53 -10.94 16.11
N LEU A 14 -1.30 -10.96 15.60
CA LEU A 14 -0.22 -11.77 16.20
C LEU A 14 0.06 -11.32 17.64
N GLY A 15 0.16 -10.01 17.89
CA GLY A 15 0.34 -9.46 19.23
C GLY A 15 -0.83 -9.78 20.15
N ARG A 16 -2.07 -9.61 19.68
CA ARG A 16 -3.30 -9.89 20.43
C ARG A 16 -3.39 -11.35 20.88
N HIS A 17 -2.83 -12.27 20.09
CA HIS A 17 -2.82 -13.70 20.38
C HIS A 17 -1.53 -14.19 21.06
N GLY A 18 -0.60 -13.30 21.43
CA GLY A 18 0.68 -13.68 22.04
C GLY A 18 1.54 -14.55 21.14
N LEU A 19 1.36 -14.44 19.82
CA LEU A 19 2.11 -15.18 18.83
C LEU A 19 3.37 -14.39 18.43
N ARG A 20 4.40 -15.12 17.97
CA ARG A 20 5.65 -14.51 17.51
C ARG A 20 5.40 -13.39 16.48
N PRO A 21 5.97 -12.18 16.67
CA PRO A 21 5.92 -11.08 15.72
C PRO A 21 6.39 -11.46 14.31
N LEU A 22 5.99 -10.68 13.29
CA LEU A 22 6.42 -10.91 11.91
C LEU A 22 7.95 -10.86 11.75
N SER A 23 8.63 -9.93 12.43
CA SER A 23 10.09 -9.81 12.42
C SER A 23 10.77 -11.09 12.90
N GLU A 24 10.30 -11.70 13.99
CA GLU A 24 10.84 -12.97 14.49
C GLU A 24 10.56 -14.14 13.56
N ARG A 25 9.37 -14.15 12.92
CA ARG A 25 9.01 -15.18 11.94
C ARG A 25 9.83 -15.10 10.66
N LEU A 26 10.38 -13.92 10.37
CA LEU A 26 11.29 -13.66 9.26
C LEU A 26 12.76 -13.70 9.69
N GLU A 27 13.07 -14.26 10.87
CA GLU A 27 14.45 -14.38 11.38
C GLU A 27 15.19 -13.04 11.47
N GLY A 28 14.44 -11.95 11.73
CA GLY A 28 14.97 -10.59 11.80
C GLY A 28 15.09 -9.88 10.45
N ALA A 29 14.68 -10.51 9.34
CA ALA A 29 14.69 -9.89 8.03
C ALA A 29 13.62 -8.79 7.89
N GLU A 30 13.86 -7.87 6.95
CA GLU A 30 12.91 -6.82 6.58
C GLU A 30 11.57 -7.43 6.13
N THR A 31 10.45 -6.80 6.51
CA THR A 31 9.12 -7.27 6.08
C THR A 31 8.88 -6.88 4.63
N GLY A 32 9.05 -7.84 3.73
CA GLY A 32 8.88 -7.63 2.30
C GLY A 32 9.57 -8.68 1.44
N PRO A 33 9.69 -8.41 0.12
CA PRO A 33 9.20 -7.22 -0.56
C PRO A 33 7.68 -7.26 -0.77
N VAL A 34 7.02 -6.11 -0.60
CA VAL A 34 5.58 -5.92 -0.86
C VAL A 34 5.37 -5.14 -2.16
N VAL A 35 4.44 -5.61 -2.99
CA VAL A 35 3.98 -4.91 -4.21
C VAL A 35 2.53 -4.46 -4.01
N ASP A 36 2.34 -3.14 -3.91
CA ASP A 36 1.05 -2.48 -3.74
C ASP A 36 0.69 -1.68 -5.01
N PRO A 37 -0.22 -2.21 -5.85
CA PRO A 37 -0.61 -1.55 -7.09
C PRO A 37 -1.24 -0.17 -6.87
N TYR A 38 -1.84 0.09 -5.71
CA TYR A 38 -2.45 1.40 -5.43
C TYR A 38 -1.40 2.46 -5.16
N THR A 39 -0.37 2.13 -4.37
CA THR A 39 0.77 3.01 -4.14
C THR A 39 1.54 3.26 -5.45
N ILE A 40 1.71 2.23 -6.27
CA ILE A 40 2.36 2.35 -7.59
C ILE A 40 1.52 3.24 -8.53
N ASP A 41 0.24 2.92 -8.79
CA ASP A 41 -0.67 3.72 -9.66
C ASP A 41 -0.68 5.20 -9.26
N ARG A 42 -0.66 5.47 -7.94
CA ARG A 42 -0.63 6.83 -7.43
C ARG A 42 0.67 7.57 -7.65
N ALA A 43 1.80 6.88 -7.61
CA ALA A 43 3.09 7.49 -7.85
C ALA A 43 3.30 7.79 -9.34
N VAL A 44 3.04 6.80 -10.20
CA VAL A 44 3.37 6.87 -11.63
C VAL A 44 2.36 7.70 -12.43
N ASP A 45 1.11 7.79 -11.98
CA ASP A 45 0.09 8.64 -12.59
C ASP A 45 -0.54 9.59 -11.56
N ARG A 46 0.28 10.44 -10.94
CA ARG A 46 -0.12 11.32 -9.83
C ARG A 46 -1.36 12.18 -10.11
N TYR A 47 -1.55 12.62 -11.36
CA TYR A 47 -2.60 13.58 -11.74
C TYR A 47 -3.82 12.94 -12.42
N ARG A 48 -3.90 11.60 -12.45
CA ARG A 48 -5.06 10.88 -12.99
C ARG A 48 -6.36 11.37 -12.36
N LYS A 49 -7.33 11.70 -13.21
CA LYS A 49 -8.68 12.05 -12.77
C LYS A 49 -9.45 10.78 -12.43
N GLY A 50 -10.37 10.87 -11.47
CA GLY A 50 -11.26 9.78 -11.11
C GLY A 50 -10.88 9.07 -9.81
N LYS A 51 -11.65 8.02 -9.48
CA LYS A 51 -11.46 7.25 -8.25
C LYS A 51 -10.30 6.27 -8.41
N ARG A 52 -9.68 5.91 -7.27
CA ARG A 52 -8.67 4.86 -7.14
C ARG A 52 -9.17 3.66 -6.34
N THR A 53 -10.46 3.32 -6.44
CA THR A 53 -10.93 2.04 -5.90
C THR A 53 -10.37 0.91 -6.75
N LEU A 54 -10.33 -0.32 -6.23
CA LEU A 54 -9.77 -1.45 -6.97
C LEU A 54 -10.51 -1.63 -8.30
N GLU A 55 -11.84 -1.52 -8.30
CA GLU A 55 -12.68 -1.61 -9.50
C GLU A 55 -12.34 -0.52 -10.52
N ALA A 56 -12.16 0.73 -10.06
CA ALA A 56 -11.81 1.84 -10.95
C ALA A 56 -10.42 1.67 -11.56
N VAL A 57 -9.46 1.16 -10.77
CA VAL A 57 -8.11 0.88 -11.24
C VAL A 57 -8.10 -0.32 -12.19
N CYS A 58 -8.85 -1.38 -11.90
CA CYS A 58 -9.04 -2.49 -12.82
C CYS A 58 -9.57 -2.01 -14.18
N GLY A 59 -10.58 -1.14 -14.19
CA GLY A 59 -11.09 -0.52 -15.41
C GLY A 59 -10.04 0.30 -16.17
N GLU A 60 -9.24 1.11 -15.45
CA GLU A 60 -8.15 1.93 -16.03
C GLU A 60 -7.07 1.08 -16.72
N TYR A 61 -6.74 -0.07 -16.14
CA TYR A 61 -5.69 -0.96 -16.65
C TYR A 61 -6.21 -2.14 -17.48
N GLY A 62 -7.51 -2.18 -17.80
CA GLY A 62 -8.10 -3.25 -18.61
C GLY A 62 -8.14 -4.62 -17.92
N VAL A 63 -8.09 -4.65 -16.59
CA VAL A 63 -8.15 -5.88 -15.80
C VAL A 63 -9.60 -6.25 -15.53
N VAL A 64 -9.97 -7.50 -15.82
CA VAL A 64 -11.30 -8.03 -15.50
C VAL A 64 -11.40 -8.29 -13.99
N HIS A 65 -12.45 -7.76 -13.38
CA HIS A 65 -12.78 -7.94 -11.97
C HIS A 65 -14.23 -8.43 -11.81
N ASP A 66 -14.39 -9.74 -11.91
CA ASP A 66 -15.64 -10.46 -12.18
C ASP A 66 -16.51 -10.64 -10.92
N ARG A 67 -15.87 -10.62 -9.74
CA ARG A 67 -16.49 -10.87 -8.43
C ARG A 67 -15.94 -9.88 -7.38
N ALA A 68 -16.26 -8.60 -7.56
CA ALA A 68 -15.88 -7.58 -6.58
C ALA A 68 -16.40 -7.95 -5.18
N HIS A 69 -15.57 -7.69 -4.16
CA HIS A 69 -15.82 -8.00 -2.75
C HIS A 69 -15.63 -9.47 -2.34
N ASP A 70 -15.05 -10.30 -3.21
CA ASP A 70 -14.48 -11.61 -2.85
C ASP A 70 -12.97 -11.45 -2.62
N ALA A 71 -12.48 -11.73 -1.42
CA ALA A 71 -11.07 -11.47 -1.07
C ALA A 71 -10.06 -12.14 -2.01
N GLY A 72 -10.37 -13.34 -2.48
CA GLY A 72 -9.54 -14.05 -3.47
C GLY A 72 -9.54 -13.37 -4.84
N ALA A 73 -10.73 -12.98 -5.33
CA ALA A 73 -10.86 -12.21 -6.56
C ALA A 73 -10.17 -10.83 -6.48
N ASP A 74 -10.33 -10.12 -5.35
CA ASP A 74 -9.71 -8.83 -5.11
C ASP A 74 -8.17 -8.94 -5.10
N ALA A 75 -7.63 -10.00 -4.46
CA ALA A 75 -6.19 -10.26 -4.44
C ALA A 75 -5.65 -10.55 -5.85
N LEU A 76 -6.34 -11.40 -6.62
CA LEU A 76 -5.97 -11.72 -8.00
C LEU A 76 -6.04 -10.48 -8.90
N ALA A 77 -7.11 -9.68 -8.77
CA ALA A 77 -7.27 -8.43 -9.49
C ALA A 77 -6.13 -7.46 -9.17
N ALA A 78 -5.75 -7.32 -7.90
CA ALA A 78 -4.62 -6.49 -7.51
C ALA A 78 -3.29 -6.98 -8.13
N VAL A 79 -3.02 -8.29 -8.15
CA VAL A 79 -1.83 -8.83 -8.83
C VAL A 79 -1.84 -8.49 -10.32
N ARG A 80 -2.97 -8.70 -11.01
CA ARG A 80 -3.12 -8.36 -12.43
C ARG A 80 -2.90 -6.87 -12.71
N VAL A 81 -3.41 -5.99 -11.84
CA VAL A 81 -3.17 -4.55 -11.94
C VAL A 81 -1.68 -4.23 -11.77
N ALA A 82 -0.98 -4.86 -10.83
CA ALA A 82 0.46 -4.65 -10.67
C ALA A 82 1.25 -5.05 -11.93
N CYS A 83 0.88 -6.16 -12.57
CA CYS A 83 1.46 -6.55 -13.85
C CYS A 83 1.18 -5.53 -14.95
N ALA A 84 -0.07 -5.08 -15.11
CA ALA A 84 -0.45 -4.09 -16.12
C ALA A 84 0.24 -2.73 -15.90
N LEU A 85 0.47 -2.33 -14.64
CA LEU A 85 1.27 -1.17 -14.29
C LEU A 85 2.72 -1.32 -14.75
N ALA A 86 3.35 -2.46 -14.49
CA ALA A 86 4.71 -2.72 -14.92
C ALA A 86 4.83 -2.73 -16.46
N GLU A 87 3.86 -3.31 -17.17
CA GLU A 87 3.81 -3.30 -18.63
C GLU A 87 3.67 -1.89 -19.21
N ARG A 88 2.88 -1.02 -18.56
CA ARG A 88 2.64 0.36 -19.03
C ARG A 88 3.79 1.31 -18.68
N TYR A 89 4.39 1.16 -17.50
CA TYR A 89 5.39 2.09 -16.97
C TYR A 89 6.76 1.41 -16.81
N GLY A 90 7.66 1.68 -17.75
CA GLY A 90 9.02 1.10 -17.75
C GLY A 90 9.85 1.41 -16.49
N GLU A 91 9.56 2.52 -15.80
CA GLU A 91 10.18 2.85 -14.52
C GLU A 91 9.81 1.88 -13.39
N VAL A 92 8.68 1.17 -13.51
CA VAL A 92 8.25 0.13 -12.57
C VAL A 92 8.85 -1.20 -12.97
N ALA A 93 8.76 -1.57 -14.25
CA ALA A 93 9.31 -2.84 -14.75
C ALA A 93 10.84 -2.94 -14.66
N GLY A 94 11.56 -1.81 -14.69
CA GLY A 94 13.01 -1.78 -14.60
C GLY A 94 13.59 -1.95 -13.19
N LEU A 95 12.74 -2.16 -12.16
CA LEU A 95 13.17 -2.24 -10.77
C LEU A 95 13.16 -3.68 -10.26
N GLU A 96 14.20 -4.03 -9.51
CA GLU A 96 14.18 -5.21 -8.66
C GLU A 96 13.11 -5.08 -7.56
N LEU A 97 12.54 -6.21 -7.10
CA LEU A 97 11.39 -6.20 -6.18
C LEU A 97 11.65 -5.43 -4.88
N TRP A 98 12.85 -5.55 -4.32
CA TRP A 98 13.24 -4.79 -3.12
C TRP A 98 13.44 -3.29 -3.38
N ASP A 99 13.90 -2.91 -4.58
CA ASP A 99 14.01 -1.50 -4.95
C ASP A 99 12.64 -0.89 -5.20
N LEU A 100 11.73 -1.64 -5.83
CA LEU A 100 10.33 -1.25 -5.96
C LEU A 100 9.66 -1.13 -4.58
N HIS A 101 9.95 -2.03 -3.65
CA HIS A 101 9.48 -1.94 -2.28
C HIS A 101 9.92 -0.63 -1.61
N ARG A 102 11.22 -0.33 -1.61
CA ARG A 102 11.77 0.90 -1.03
C ARG A 102 11.24 2.17 -1.71
N LYS A 103 11.04 2.15 -3.02
CA LYS A 103 10.40 3.26 -3.75
C LYS A 103 8.96 3.49 -3.30
N GLN A 104 8.18 2.42 -3.10
CA GLN A 104 6.82 2.53 -2.59
C GLN A 104 6.76 3.13 -1.19
N VAL A 105 7.70 2.81 -0.30
CA VAL A 105 7.83 3.47 1.02
C VAL A 105 7.95 4.98 0.84
N GLY A 106 8.87 5.44 -0.02
CA GLY A 106 9.08 6.85 -0.29
C GLY A 106 7.88 7.54 -0.96
N TRP A 107 7.26 6.89 -1.94
CA TRP A 107 6.06 7.39 -2.61
C TRP A 107 4.88 7.55 -1.66
N TYR A 108 4.67 6.57 -0.79
CA TYR A 108 3.60 6.60 0.20
C TYR A 108 3.84 7.72 1.22
N ALA A 109 5.06 7.84 1.75
CA ALA A 109 5.42 8.89 2.70
C ALA A 109 5.23 10.30 2.11
N HIS A 110 5.64 10.51 0.85
CA HIS A 110 5.43 11.78 0.14
C HIS A 110 3.94 12.09 0.00
N TRP A 111 3.14 11.12 -0.44
CA TRP A 111 1.69 11.30 -0.54
C TRP A 111 1.05 11.64 0.81
N ALA A 112 1.44 10.95 1.89
CA ALA A 112 0.92 11.19 3.23
C ALA A 112 1.21 12.62 3.70
N ALA A 113 2.45 13.11 3.48
CA ALA A 113 2.84 14.47 3.81
C ALA A 113 2.07 15.55 3.03
N ASP A 114 1.85 15.32 1.73
CA ASP A 114 1.06 16.22 0.89
C ASP A 114 -0.42 16.24 1.30
N PHE A 115 -0.98 15.07 1.59
CA PHE A 115 -2.35 14.93 2.03
C PHE A 115 -2.57 15.59 3.40
N GLN A 116 -1.64 15.40 4.34
CA GLN A 116 -1.64 16.10 5.62
C GLN A 116 -1.61 17.62 5.42
N SER A 117 -0.70 18.12 4.59
CA SER A 117 -0.59 19.55 4.29
C SER A 117 -1.89 20.11 3.70
N TRP A 118 -2.53 19.36 2.81
CA TRP A 118 -3.82 19.72 2.24
C TRP A 118 -4.95 19.75 3.29
N LEU A 119 -5.04 18.76 4.18
CA LEU A 119 -6.02 18.73 5.27
C LEU A 119 -5.89 19.95 6.19
N ARG A 120 -4.66 20.31 6.55
CA ARG A 120 -4.38 21.50 7.36
C ARG A 120 -4.86 22.78 6.69
N ARG A 121 -4.59 22.93 5.39
CA ARG A 121 -5.10 24.06 4.58
C ARG A 121 -6.63 24.05 4.44
N LYS A 122 -7.29 22.90 4.60
CA LYS A 122 -8.75 22.74 4.48
C LYS A 122 -9.52 22.89 5.80
N GLY A 123 -8.84 23.26 6.89
CA GLY A 123 -9.47 23.58 8.17
C GLY A 123 -9.25 22.53 9.26
N THR A 124 -8.34 21.57 9.06
CA THR A 124 -7.93 20.63 10.09
C THR A 124 -6.46 20.86 10.48
N PRO A 125 -6.13 21.97 11.18
CA PRO A 125 -4.76 22.42 11.39
C PRO A 125 -3.88 21.39 12.13
N ASP A 126 -4.48 20.57 12.99
CA ASP A 126 -3.79 19.54 13.77
C ASP A 126 -3.78 18.16 13.09
N ALA A 127 -4.15 18.09 11.80
CA ALA A 127 -4.15 16.82 11.07
C ALA A 127 -2.76 16.16 11.12
N VAL A 128 -2.75 14.89 11.49
CA VAL A 128 -1.58 14.00 11.42
C VAL A 128 -1.95 12.83 10.52
N VAL A 129 -1.15 12.60 9.47
CA VAL A 129 -1.29 11.45 8.57
C VAL A 129 -0.03 10.62 8.69
N ASP A 130 -0.19 9.34 9.06
CA ASP A 130 0.91 8.41 9.15
C ASP A 130 1.48 8.09 7.76
N GLY A 131 2.79 8.31 7.60
CA GLY A 131 3.56 8.00 6.40
C GLY A 131 4.15 6.59 6.40
N GLY A 132 3.88 5.78 7.43
CA GLY A 132 4.32 4.40 7.58
C GLY A 132 3.67 3.46 6.55
N TRP A 133 4.52 2.77 5.81
CA TRP A 133 4.18 1.70 4.86
C TRP A 133 5.42 0.79 4.72
N PRO A 134 5.27 -0.54 4.55
CA PRO A 134 4.01 -1.29 4.43
C PRO A 134 3.34 -1.61 5.77
N LEU A 135 4.07 -1.47 6.87
CA LEU A 135 3.61 -1.66 8.23
C LEU A 135 3.46 -0.31 8.91
N ARG A 136 2.40 -0.17 9.70
CA ARG A 136 2.26 0.89 10.70
C ARG A 136 2.56 0.26 12.05
N GLU A 137 3.54 0.80 12.76
CA GLU A 137 3.77 0.35 14.12
C GLU A 137 2.55 0.72 14.96
N ALA A 138 1.86 -0.29 15.50
CA ALA A 138 0.92 -0.05 16.59
C ALA A 138 1.76 0.50 17.74
N GLY A 139 1.54 1.77 18.09
CA GLY A 139 2.32 2.47 19.11
C GLY A 139 2.56 1.56 20.31
N ALA A 140 3.82 1.33 20.64
CA ALA A 140 4.21 0.51 21.78
C ALA A 140 3.44 1.00 23.01
N VAL A 141 2.53 0.18 23.51
CA VAL A 141 2.00 0.36 24.86
C VAL A 141 3.17 0.12 25.80
N VAL A 142 3.80 1.21 26.23
CA VAL A 142 4.75 1.20 27.33
C VAL A 142 3.95 0.78 28.56
N GLY A 143 4.10 -0.48 28.95
CA GLY A 143 3.63 -1.01 30.22
C GLY A 143 4.45 -0.51 31.40
#